data_AF-A0A165CI83-F1
#
_entry.id   AF-A0A165CI83-F1
#
_cell.length_a   1.000
_cell.length_b   1.000
_cell.length_c   1.000
_cell.angle_alpha   90.00
_cell.angle_beta   90.00
_cell.angle_gamma   90.00
#
_symmetry.space_group_name_H-M   'P 1'
#
loop_
_entity.id
_entity.type
_entity.pdbx_description
1 polymer ?
#
loop_
_entity_poly.entity_id
_entity_poly.type
_entity_poly.pdbx_seq_one_letter_code
_entity_poly.pdbx_strand_id
1 'polypeptide(L)'
;DVHVALDAQFGHRQSARVLLDPLIAPHQFFLSTCELDDARSHVNACRSRRSEQAAVAPQLEDDVLDRCEQSFKAADQDRQRARAKAYTVHGIMAIVCRHNVPLFIANLVDPGERHYYAVALIRKVSQHLPGMATLGILYDIACQLDRAMRQVRLMGLSRGHAADTLLQHGYMPELRHRVTWGTSVLHAYGHQWACQLVYHPRKCPGFGFSDGENCERLWSETSDLIPSERLMGPHRREYAIEARLTHLALQHRLGLGTWLTRQLRKVQQRRAVAITNLAQQDVSHDTLRTWWKDQQESQCSLRSCTPLPQCPRCRISSCSKQGLTGSLTMQHSDSRTWSRNMHAWCSSWKPLQLI
;
A
#
# COMPACT_ATOMS: atom_id res chain seq x y z
N ASP A 1 -6.36 16.06 6.41
CA ASP A 1 -5.83 14.83 5.81
C ASP A 1 -6.39 13.62 6.54
N VAL A 2 -6.95 12.66 5.81
CA VAL A 2 -7.52 11.41 6.35
C VAL A 2 -6.59 10.26 5.98
N HIS A 3 -6.19 9.44 6.96
CA HIS A 3 -5.37 8.27 6.68
C HIS A 3 -6.12 6.98 6.98
N VAL A 4 -6.04 6.05 6.03
CA VAL A 4 -6.65 4.72 6.10
C VAL A 4 -5.65 3.65 5.72
N ALA A 5 -5.80 2.47 6.31
CA ALA A 5 -5.10 1.26 5.92
C ALA A 5 -6.08 0.30 5.24
N LEU A 6 -5.58 -0.46 4.26
CA LEU A 6 -6.29 -1.50 3.53
C LEU A 6 -5.50 -2.79 3.63
N ASP A 7 -6.18 -3.90 3.88
CA ASP A 7 -5.58 -5.24 3.82
C ASP A 7 -6.67 -6.31 3.70
N ALA A 8 -6.29 -7.48 3.21
CA ALA A 8 -7.13 -8.67 3.07
C ALA A 8 -6.72 -9.78 4.05
N GLN A 9 -7.70 -10.30 4.81
CA GLN A 9 -7.54 -11.46 5.67
C GLN A 9 -8.24 -12.69 5.09
N PHE A 10 -7.42 -13.65 4.66
CA PHE A 10 -7.87 -14.92 4.08
C PHE A 10 -8.22 -16.00 5.12
N GLY A 11 -8.09 -15.73 6.42
CA GLY A 11 -8.56 -16.63 7.48
C GLY A 11 -10.08 -16.67 7.60
N HIS A 12 -10.71 -15.50 7.43
CA HIS A 12 -12.15 -15.26 7.54
C HIS A 12 -12.93 -15.86 6.35
N ARG A 13 -12.98 -17.18 6.26
CA ARG A 13 -13.61 -17.93 5.15
C ARG A 13 -14.96 -18.47 5.54
N GLN A 14 -15.84 -18.63 4.56
CA GLN A 14 -17.11 -19.35 4.72
C GLN A 14 -17.13 -20.59 3.83
N SER A 15 -17.46 -21.75 4.41
CA SER A 15 -17.60 -23.01 3.66
C SER A 15 -18.77 -22.97 2.68
N ALA A 16 -18.56 -23.49 1.47
CA ALA A 16 -19.61 -23.61 0.46
C ALA A 16 -20.68 -24.67 0.81
N ARG A 17 -20.48 -25.44 1.88
CA ARG A 17 -21.41 -26.49 2.35
C ARG A 17 -22.48 -25.96 3.32
N VAL A 18 -22.39 -24.69 3.73
CA VAL A 18 -23.34 -24.13 4.69
C VAL A 18 -24.61 -23.69 3.98
N LEU A 19 -25.76 -23.93 4.61
CA LEU A 19 -27.06 -23.50 4.10
C LEU A 19 -27.25 -21.99 4.25
N LEU A 20 -28.07 -21.42 3.36
CA LEU A 20 -28.53 -20.05 3.49
C LEU A 20 -29.37 -19.88 4.76
N ASP A 21 -29.23 -18.74 5.40
CA ASP A 21 -30.00 -18.32 6.57
C ASP A 21 -30.80 -17.06 6.26
N PRO A 22 -31.81 -16.68 7.07
CA PRO A 22 -32.53 -15.42 6.85
C PRO A 22 -31.64 -14.22 7.19
N LEU A 23 -31.83 -13.11 6.45
CA LEU A 23 -31.23 -11.83 6.77
C LEU A 23 -31.68 -11.37 8.17
N ILE A 24 -30.71 -11.03 9.02
CA ILE A 24 -30.96 -10.66 10.42
C ILE A 24 -31.17 -9.15 10.55
N ALA A 25 -30.32 -8.36 9.91
CA ALA A 25 -30.33 -6.89 9.97
C ALA A 25 -29.58 -6.31 8.76
N PRO A 26 -29.89 -5.07 8.35
CA PRO A 26 -29.09 -4.38 7.34
C PRO A 26 -27.66 -4.15 7.87
N HIS A 27 -26.69 -4.55 7.06
CA HIS A 27 -25.28 -4.45 7.37
C HIS A 27 -24.77 -3.00 7.27
N GLN A 28 -23.96 -2.57 8.24
CA GLN A 28 -23.41 -1.21 8.33
C GLN A 28 -21.95 -1.12 7.88
N PHE A 29 -21.18 -2.19 8.08
CA PHE A 29 -19.77 -2.24 7.72
C PHE A 29 -19.56 -2.93 6.36
N PHE A 30 -20.35 -3.97 6.06
CA PHE A 30 -20.20 -4.69 4.80
C PHE A 30 -20.63 -3.83 3.60
N LEU A 31 -19.78 -3.82 2.57
CA LEU A 31 -20.21 -3.39 1.25
C LEU A 31 -21.23 -4.38 0.68
N SER A 32 -22.26 -3.84 0.05
CA SER A 32 -23.25 -4.65 -0.67
C SER A 32 -22.64 -5.34 -1.88
N THR A 33 -23.27 -6.41 -2.34
CA THR A 33 -22.90 -7.10 -3.57
C THR A 33 -22.94 -6.16 -4.79
N CYS A 34 -23.93 -5.27 -4.84
CA CYS A 34 -24.05 -4.25 -5.88
C CYS A 34 -22.82 -3.33 -5.92
N GLU A 35 -22.38 -2.79 -4.78
CA GLU A 35 -21.18 -1.94 -4.72
C GLU A 35 -19.91 -2.68 -5.18
N LEU A 36 -19.80 -3.97 -4.87
CA LEU A 36 -18.68 -4.80 -5.31
C LEU A 36 -18.74 -5.12 -6.81
N ASP A 37 -19.91 -5.44 -7.34
CA ASP A 37 -20.13 -5.73 -8.76
C ASP A 37 -19.95 -4.50 -9.64
N ASP A 38 -20.34 -3.32 -9.16
CA ASP A 38 -20.07 -2.04 -9.81
C ASP A 38 -18.57 -1.77 -9.89
N ALA A 39 -17.86 -1.92 -8.77
CA ALA A 39 -16.41 -1.75 -8.73
C ALA A 39 -15.69 -2.77 -9.61
N ARG A 40 -16.14 -4.03 -9.61
CA ARG A 40 -15.62 -5.11 -10.46
C ARG A 40 -15.80 -4.78 -11.94
N SER A 41 -17.01 -4.41 -12.34
CA SER A 41 -17.35 -4.04 -13.72
C SER A 41 -16.50 -2.85 -14.19
N HIS A 42 -16.36 -1.84 -13.34
CA HIS A 42 -15.52 -0.67 -13.60
C HIS A 42 -14.05 -1.06 -13.79
N VAL A 43 -13.46 -1.81 -12.85
CA VAL A 43 -12.05 -2.23 -12.94
C VAL A 43 -11.79 -3.10 -14.17
N ASN A 44 -12.71 -4.00 -14.52
CA ASN A 44 -12.61 -4.83 -15.73
C ASN A 44 -12.71 -3.97 -17.01
N ALA A 45 -13.59 -2.98 -17.03
CA ALA A 45 -13.68 -2.03 -18.14
C ALA A 45 -12.38 -1.22 -18.30
N CYS A 46 -11.73 -0.80 -17.21
CA CYS A 46 -10.42 -0.15 -17.25
C CYS A 46 -9.33 -1.10 -17.80
N ARG A 47 -9.29 -2.35 -17.31
CA ARG A 47 -8.28 -3.35 -17.72
C ARG A 47 -8.39 -3.76 -19.19
N SER A 48 -9.59 -3.98 -19.69
CA SER A 48 -9.81 -4.35 -21.11
C SER A 48 -9.30 -3.29 -22.09
N ARG A 49 -9.25 -2.02 -21.66
CA ARG A 49 -8.81 -0.88 -22.46
C ARG A 49 -7.32 -0.56 -22.30
N ARG A 50 -6.57 -1.36 -21.53
CA ARG A 50 -5.15 -1.10 -21.19
C ARG A 50 -4.23 -1.08 -22.42
N SER A 51 -4.56 -1.81 -23.49
CA SER A 51 -3.77 -1.82 -24.73
C SER A 51 -3.83 -0.50 -25.51
N GLU A 52 -4.80 0.37 -25.23
CA GLU A 52 -4.99 1.66 -25.91
C GLU A 52 -4.53 2.88 -25.06
N GLN A 53 -3.90 2.62 -23.91
CA GLN A 53 -3.64 3.63 -22.89
C GLN A 53 -2.15 3.92 -22.77
N ALA A 54 -1.80 5.21 -22.71
CA ALA A 54 -0.51 5.64 -22.21
C ALA A 54 -0.56 5.71 -20.68
N ALA A 55 0.57 5.56 -19.99
CA ALA A 55 0.65 5.92 -18.59
C ALA A 55 1.18 7.36 -18.48
N VAL A 56 0.66 8.16 -17.55
CA VAL A 56 1.44 9.33 -17.10
C VAL A 56 2.72 8.77 -16.49
N ALA A 57 3.86 9.39 -16.81
CA ALA A 57 5.19 8.95 -16.37
C ALA A 57 5.11 8.44 -14.92
N PRO A 58 5.28 7.13 -14.71
CA PRO A 58 5.12 6.57 -13.38
C PRO A 58 6.23 7.12 -12.47
N GLN A 59 5.96 7.19 -11.16
CA GLN A 59 7.02 7.58 -10.20
C GLN A 59 8.17 6.57 -10.17
N LEU A 60 7.96 5.37 -10.72
CA LEU A 60 8.91 4.27 -10.83
C LEU A 60 8.77 3.61 -12.19
N GLU A 61 9.87 3.09 -12.71
CA GLU A 61 9.85 2.30 -13.95
C GLU A 61 9.01 1.02 -13.81
N ASP A 62 8.39 0.59 -14.91
CA ASP A 62 7.45 -0.55 -14.91
C ASP A 62 8.12 -1.86 -14.49
N ASP A 63 9.41 -2.05 -14.77
CA ASP A 63 10.14 -3.26 -14.40
C ASP A 63 10.35 -3.38 -12.86
N VAL A 64 10.49 -2.26 -12.15
CA VAL A 64 10.51 -2.22 -10.68
C VAL A 64 9.15 -2.68 -10.16
N LEU A 65 8.08 -2.16 -10.73
CA LEU A 65 6.71 -2.48 -10.35
C LEU A 65 6.38 -3.95 -10.68
N ASP A 66 6.85 -4.47 -11.81
CA ASP A 66 6.69 -5.88 -12.18
C ASP A 66 7.45 -6.80 -11.22
N ARG A 67 8.68 -6.43 -10.81
CA ARG A 67 9.43 -7.17 -9.79
C ARG A 67 8.73 -7.15 -8.43
N CYS A 68 8.14 -6.03 -8.02
CA CYS A 68 7.30 -5.98 -6.82
C CYS A 68 6.12 -6.95 -6.96
N GLU A 69 5.37 -6.89 -8.07
CA GLU A 69 4.21 -7.74 -8.30
C GLU A 69 4.55 -9.24 -8.26
N GLN A 70 5.70 -9.63 -8.84
CA GLN A 70 6.19 -11.00 -8.82
C GLN A 70 6.49 -11.51 -7.40
N SER A 71 7.10 -10.68 -6.55
CA SER A 71 7.35 -11.04 -5.14
C SER A 71 6.07 -11.41 -4.39
N PHE A 72 4.98 -10.67 -4.61
CA PHE A 72 3.69 -10.94 -3.96
C PHE A 72 2.96 -12.13 -4.58
N LYS A 73 2.97 -12.26 -5.92
CA LYS A 73 2.33 -13.39 -6.62
C LYS A 73 2.96 -14.74 -6.24
N ALA A 74 4.27 -14.79 -6.05
CA ALA A 74 4.96 -16.02 -5.64
C ALA A 74 4.50 -16.50 -4.25
N ALA A 75 4.16 -15.60 -3.33
CA ALA A 75 3.66 -15.95 -2.01
C ALA A 75 2.20 -16.44 -2.02
N ASP A 76 1.39 -16.00 -3.00
CA ASP A 76 -0.07 -16.14 -2.99
C ASP A 76 -0.60 -17.25 -3.92
N GLN A 77 0.05 -17.52 -5.05
CA GLN A 77 -0.45 -18.48 -6.05
C GLN A 77 -0.53 -19.93 -5.53
N ASP A 78 0.43 -20.35 -4.70
CA ASP A 78 0.48 -21.72 -4.16
C ASP A 78 -0.66 -22.00 -3.16
N ARG A 79 -1.21 -20.96 -2.50
CA ARG A 79 -2.31 -21.09 -1.53
C ARG A 79 -3.69 -21.13 -2.15
N GLN A 80 -3.89 -20.51 -3.32
CA GLN A 80 -5.22 -20.23 -3.87
C GLN A 80 -5.77 -21.31 -4.79
N ARG A 81 -4.92 -21.96 -5.60
CA ARG A 81 -5.37 -22.92 -6.64
C ARG A 81 -6.07 -24.16 -6.08
N ALA A 82 -5.73 -24.58 -4.86
CA ALA A 82 -6.32 -25.77 -4.23
C ALA A 82 -7.68 -25.52 -3.54
N ARG A 83 -8.11 -24.25 -3.34
CA ARG A 83 -9.17 -23.90 -2.38
C ARG A 83 -10.42 -23.26 -2.96
N ALA A 84 -10.44 -22.95 -4.26
CA ALA A 84 -11.52 -22.18 -4.90
C ALA A 84 -12.91 -22.84 -4.81
N LYS A 85 -13.00 -24.19 -4.76
CA LYS A 85 -14.29 -24.90 -4.70
C LYS A 85 -14.84 -25.15 -3.30
N ALA A 86 -14.06 -24.91 -2.25
CA ALA A 86 -14.42 -25.27 -0.87
C ALA A 86 -15.17 -24.16 -0.13
N TYR A 87 -15.11 -22.93 -0.63
CA TYR A 87 -15.55 -21.74 0.10
C TYR A 87 -16.39 -20.83 -0.79
N THR A 88 -17.49 -20.30 -0.26
CA THR A 88 -18.30 -19.23 -0.86
C THR A 88 -17.71 -17.84 -0.60
N VAL A 89 -17.02 -17.70 0.53
CA VAL A 89 -16.24 -16.51 0.89
C VAL A 89 -14.81 -16.94 1.19
N HIS A 90 -13.84 -16.37 0.47
CA HIS A 90 -12.42 -16.73 0.55
C HIS A 90 -11.64 -15.94 1.60
N GLY A 91 -12.26 -14.92 2.19
CA GLY A 91 -11.67 -14.00 3.15
C GLY A 91 -12.51 -12.73 3.28
N ILE A 92 -11.99 -11.75 4.00
CA ILE A 92 -12.54 -10.39 4.05
C ILE A 92 -11.44 -9.38 3.79
N MET A 93 -11.77 -8.25 3.17
CA MET A 93 -10.89 -7.08 3.07
C MET A 93 -11.47 -5.95 3.91
N ALA A 94 -10.63 -5.23 4.65
CA ALA A 94 -11.08 -4.11 5.48
C ALA A 94 -10.38 -2.81 5.09
N ILE A 95 -11.09 -1.70 5.31
CA ILE A 95 -10.51 -0.37 5.37
C ILE A 95 -10.65 0.19 6.79
N VAL A 96 -9.53 0.52 7.42
CA VAL A 96 -9.44 0.91 8.82
C VAL A 96 -8.80 2.28 8.91
N CYS A 97 -9.35 3.19 9.72
CA CYS A 97 -8.71 4.49 9.90
C CYS A 97 -7.43 4.39 10.75
N ARG A 98 -6.59 5.43 10.69
CA ARG A 98 -5.37 5.55 11.52
C ARG A 98 -5.59 5.30 13.03
N HIS A 99 -6.80 5.54 13.54
CA HIS A 99 -7.17 5.38 14.95
C HIS A 99 -7.54 3.94 15.33
N ASN A 100 -7.32 2.95 14.44
CA ASN A 100 -7.75 1.54 14.59
C ASN A 100 -9.28 1.35 14.58
N VAL A 101 -10.07 2.36 14.20
CA VAL A 101 -11.52 2.19 14.05
C VAL A 101 -11.80 1.58 12.67
N PRO A 102 -12.41 0.38 12.58
CA PRO A 102 -12.83 -0.19 11.30
C PRO A 102 -13.89 0.72 10.66
N LEU A 103 -13.84 0.89 9.34
CA LEU A 103 -14.78 1.75 8.62
C LEU A 103 -15.73 0.90 7.77
N PHE A 104 -15.19 0.12 6.84
CA PHE A 104 -15.95 -0.76 5.96
C PHE A 104 -15.18 -2.05 5.70
N ILE A 105 -15.91 -3.10 5.33
CA ILE A 105 -15.35 -4.40 4.96
C ILE A 105 -16.03 -4.96 3.71
N ALA A 106 -15.33 -5.83 2.99
CA ALA A 106 -15.84 -6.51 1.81
C ALA A 106 -15.59 -8.01 1.93
N ASN A 107 -16.60 -8.82 1.60
CA ASN A 107 -16.41 -10.26 1.43
C ASN A 107 -15.62 -10.55 0.16
N LEU A 108 -14.60 -11.40 0.26
CA LEU A 108 -13.84 -11.88 -0.88
C LEU A 108 -14.57 -13.05 -1.54
N VAL A 109 -15.52 -12.75 -2.42
CA VAL A 109 -16.32 -13.75 -3.16
C VAL A 109 -15.56 -14.38 -4.33
N ASP A 110 -14.62 -13.64 -4.92
CA ASP A 110 -13.65 -14.16 -5.87
C ASP A 110 -12.36 -14.57 -5.17
N PRO A 111 -11.67 -15.62 -5.66
CA PRO A 111 -10.35 -15.97 -5.17
C PRO A 111 -9.34 -14.83 -5.33
N GLY A 112 -8.60 -14.60 -4.24
CA GLY A 112 -7.48 -13.70 -4.14
C GLY A 112 -7.81 -12.23 -3.96
N GLU A 113 -6.76 -11.45 -3.73
CA GLU A 113 -6.86 -10.02 -3.46
C GLU A 113 -6.99 -9.24 -4.78
N ARG A 114 -8.21 -9.18 -5.30
CA ARG A 114 -8.49 -8.43 -6.53
C ARG A 114 -8.59 -6.93 -6.24
N HIS A 115 -7.99 -6.11 -7.09
CA HIS A 115 -7.99 -4.64 -6.93
C HIS A 115 -9.38 -4.01 -6.78
N TYR A 116 -10.45 -4.63 -7.31
CA TYR A 116 -11.78 -4.03 -7.22
C TYR A 116 -12.33 -3.96 -5.79
N TYR A 117 -11.89 -4.85 -4.87
CA TYR A 117 -12.25 -4.74 -3.46
C TYR A 117 -11.68 -3.47 -2.84
N ALA A 118 -10.39 -3.21 -3.06
CA ALA A 118 -9.73 -1.98 -2.63
C ALA A 118 -10.42 -0.74 -3.22
N VAL A 119 -10.71 -0.76 -4.52
CA VAL A 119 -11.42 0.34 -5.22
C VAL A 119 -12.80 0.59 -4.60
N ALA A 120 -13.58 -0.45 -4.33
CA ALA A 120 -14.90 -0.32 -3.72
C ALA A 120 -14.82 0.32 -2.32
N LEU A 121 -13.91 -0.17 -1.48
CA LEU A 121 -13.70 0.34 -0.12
C LEU A 121 -13.23 1.80 -0.12
N ILE A 122 -12.28 2.16 -1.00
CA ILE A 122 -11.78 3.53 -1.12
C ILE A 122 -12.88 4.47 -1.60
N ARG A 123 -13.66 4.06 -2.62
CA ARG A 123 -14.82 4.83 -3.10
C ARG A 123 -15.83 5.05 -1.98
N LYS A 124 -16.18 4.00 -1.24
CA LYS A 124 -17.10 4.11 -0.11
C LYS A 124 -16.60 5.14 0.90
N VAL A 125 -15.35 5.03 1.35
CA VAL A 125 -14.76 6.03 2.28
C VAL A 125 -14.81 7.43 1.69
N SER A 126 -14.46 7.60 0.41
CA SER A 126 -14.42 8.92 -0.24
C SER A 126 -15.78 9.61 -0.29
N GLN A 127 -16.89 8.87 -0.41
CA GLN A 127 -18.25 9.40 -0.39
C GLN A 127 -18.62 10.02 0.98
N HIS A 128 -17.96 9.58 2.05
CA HIS A 128 -18.14 10.11 3.41
C HIS A 128 -17.18 11.26 3.75
N LEU A 129 -16.36 11.70 2.80
CA LEU A 129 -15.38 12.77 3.01
C LEU A 129 -15.72 14.02 2.18
N PRO A 130 -15.46 15.24 2.71
CA PRO A 130 -15.62 16.47 1.94
C PRO A 130 -14.79 16.45 0.66
N GLY A 131 -15.25 17.12 -0.41
CA GLY A 131 -14.60 17.20 -1.73
C GLY A 131 -13.16 17.73 -1.78
N MET A 132 -12.65 18.25 -0.66
CA MET A 132 -11.33 18.86 -0.50
C MET A 132 -10.43 18.12 0.49
N ALA A 133 -10.92 17.06 1.15
CA ALA A 133 -10.11 16.26 2.06
C ALA A 133 -9.06 15.43 1.31
N THR A 134 -7.79 15.46 1.70
CA THR A 134 -6.82 14.50 1.15
C THR A 134 -6.97 13.13 1.83
N LEU A 135 -6.63 12.07 1.12
CA LEU A 135 -6.72 10.68 1.56
C LEU A 135 -5.37 9.98 1.41
N GLY A 136 -4.69 9.75 2.53
CA GLY A 136 -3.49 8.91 2.60
C GLY A 136 -3.89 7.45 2.74
N ILE A 137 -3.52 6.61 1.78
CA ILE A 137 -3.87 5.19 1.75
C ILE A 137 -2.62 4.36 1.97
N LEU A 138 -2.65 3.52 3.02
CA LEU A 138 -1.62 2.56 3.36
C LEU A 138 -2.08 1.18 2.92
N TYR A 139 -1.36 0.58 1.98
CA TYR A 139 -1.75 -0.69 1.38
C TYR A 139 -0.53 -1.50 0.94
N ASP A 140 -0.53 -2.81 1.19
CA ASP A 140 0.61 -3.69 0.93
C ASP A 140 1.06 -3.66 -0.52
N ILE A 141 0.11 -3.60 -1.46
CA ILE A 141 0.39 -3.46 -2.90
C ILE A 141 0.00 -2.06 -3.43
N ALA A 142 0.15 -1.02 -2.60
CA ALA A 142 -0.12 0.37 -2.96
C ALA A 142 0.51 0.78 -4.30
N CYS A 143 1.75 0.38 -4.56
CA CYS A 143 2.44 0.67 -5.83
C CYS A 143 1.74 0.08 -7.06
N GLN A 144 1.12 -1.09 -6.92
CA GLN A 144 0.37 -1.76 -7.99
C GLN A 144 -0.96 -1.07 -8.25
N LEU A 145 -1.63 -0.66 -7.18
CA LEU A 145 -2.92 0.02 -7.27
C LEU A 145 -2.75 1.46 -7.79
N ASP A 146 -1.70 2.16 -7.36
CA ASP A 146 -1.32 3.49 -7.89
C ASP A 146 -0.95 3.41 -9.38
N ARG A 147 -0.15 2.40 -9.79
CA ARG A 147 0.12 2.12 -11.21
C ARG A 147 -1.16 1.99 -12.02
N ALA A 148 -2.14 1.25 -11.52
CA ALA A 148 -3.43 1.09 -12.18
C ALA A 148 -4.29 2.36 -12.17
N MET A 149 -4.12 3.24 -11.19
CA MET A 149 -4.81 4.54 -11.12
C MET A 149 -4.24 5.60 -12.07
N ARG A 150 -2.95 5.52 -12.39
CA ARG A 150 -2.27 6.49 -13.25
C ARG A 150 -2.40 6.23 -14.76
N GLN A 151 -3.13 5.19 -15.13
CA GLN A 151 -3.46 4.92 -16.52
C GLN A 151 -4.20 6.13 -17.12
N VAL A 152 -3.88 6.49 -18.35
CA VAL A 152 -4.53 7.57 -19.10
C VAL A 152 -4.82 7.11 -20.51
N ARG A 153 -5.91 7.59 -21.10
CA ARG A 153 -6.20 7.28 -22.49
C ARG A 153 -5.71 8.43 -23.36
N LEU A 154 -4.95 8.11 -24.40
CA LEU A 154 -4.86 8.97 -25.57
C LEU A 154 -6.17 8.77 -26.33
N MET A 155 -7.04 9.79 -26.37
CA MET A 155 -8.12 9.73 -27.35
C MET A 155 -7.51 9.72 -28.75
N GLY A 156 -7.98 8.80 -29.58
CA GLY A 156 -7.38 8.50 -30.87
C GLY A 156 -7.18 9.74 -31.72
N LEU A 157 -5.96 9.83 -32.25
CA LEU A 157 -5.62 10.44 -33.54
C LEU A 157 -6.57 9.91 -34.62
N SER A 158 -7.80 10.43 -34.67
CA SER A 158 -8.44 10.64 -35.96
C SER A 158 -7.61 11.70 -36.64
N ARG A 159 -6.81 11.27 -37.62
CA ARG A 159 -5.97 12.08 -38.50
C ARG A 159 -6.46 13.53 -38.60
N GLY A 160 -5.74 14.46 -37.96
CA GLY A 160 -5.72 15.86 -38.40
C GLY A 160 -6.35 16.95 -37.52
N HIS A 161 -6.62 16.76 -36.22
CA HIS A 161 -7.01 17.91 -35.37
C HIS A 161 -6.21 17.98 -34.06
N ALA A 162 -5.40 19.03 -33.96
CA ALA A 162 -4.55 19.34 -32.83
C ALA A 162 -5.37 19.78 -31.61
N ALA A 163 -5.64 18.85 -30.71
CA ALA A 163 -5.82 19.08 -29.27
C ALA A 163 -5.85 17.70 -28.57
N ASP A 164 -4.67 17.10 -28.35
CA ASP A 164 -4.52 15.87 -27.56
C ASP A 164 -5.01 16.13 -26.12
N THR A 165 -6.31 15.89 -25.89
CA THR A 165 -6.90 15.94 -24.56
C THR A 165 -6.68 14.59 -23.90
N LEU A 166 -5.66 14.50 -23.03
CA LEU A 166 -5.44 13.34 -22.18
C LEU A 166 -6.60 13.21 -21.19
N LEU A 167 -7.58 12.35 -21.50
CA LEU A 167 -8.60 11.98 -20.53
C LEU A 167 -7.98 11.00 -19.53
N GLN A 168 -8.02 11.37 -18.25
CA GLN A 168 -7.58 10.48 -17.18
C GLN A 168 -8.50 9.27 -17.08
N HIS A 169 -7.98 8.10 -17.43
CA HIS A 169 -8.69 6.83 -17.39
C HIS A 169 -7.93 5.86 -16.49
N GLY A 170 -8.28 5.84 -15.20
CA GLY A 170 -7.77 4.89 -14.21
C GLY A 170 -8.90 4.32 -13.38
N TYR A 171 -8.59 3.58 -12.32
CA TYR A 171 -9.64 3.01 -11.45
C TYR A 171 -10.48 4.05 -10.70
N MET A 172 -9.93 5.23 -10.39
CA MET A 172 -10.61 6.30 -9.62
C MET A 172 -10.05 7.68 -10.03
N PRO A 173 -10.25 8.14 -11.28
CA PRO A 173 -9.71 9.43 -11.76
C PRO A 173 -10.15 10.61 -10.88
N GLU A 174 -11.37 10.57 -10.35
CA GLU A 174 -11.95 11.57 -9.47
C GLU A 174 -11.17 11.80 -8.16
N LEU A 175 -10.44 10.78 -7.68
CA LEU A 175 -9.67 10.85 -6.44
C LEU A 175 -8.18 11.12 -6.66
N ARG A 176 -7.68 11.08 -7.90
CA ARG A 176 -6.24 11.07 -8.20
C ARG A 176 -5.45 12.21 -7.57
N HIS A 177 -6.01 13.42 -7.58
CA HIS A 177 -5.34 14.62 -7.07
C HIS A 177 -5.39 14.75 -5.53
N ARG A 178 -6.15 13.89 -4.85
CA ARG A 178 -6.38 13.92 -3.41
C ARG A 178 -5.80 12.72 -2.69
N VAL A 179 -5.30 11.72 -3.41
CA VAL A 179 -4.81 10.48 -2.83
C VAL A 179 -3.28 10.46 -2.78
N THR A 180 -2.75 10.11 -1.61
CA THR A 180 -1.33 9.79 -1.43
C THR A 180 -1.20 8.31 -1.09
N TRP A 181 -0.27 7.62 -1.73
CA TRP A 181 -0.05 6.19 -1.56
C TRP A 181 1.14 5.90 -0.67
N GLY A 182 0.99 4.89 0.19
CA GLY A 182 2.09 4.31 0.95
C GLY A 182 1.89 2.81 1.17
N THR A 183 2.97 2.10 1.40
CA THR A 183 2.96 0.69 1.80
C THR A 183 3.12 0.60 3.31
N SER A 184 2.34 -0.23 3.99
CA SER A 184 2.50 -0.48 5.43
C SER A 184 3.96 -0.78 5.79
N VAL A 185 4.43 -0.26 6.93
CA VAL A 185 5.87 -0.17 7.24
C VAL A 185 6.54 -1.55 7.27
N LEU A 186 5.87 -2.58 7.77
CA LEU A 186 6.44 -3.93 7.81
C LEU A 186 6.50 -4.54 6.40
N HIS A 187 5.47 -4.32 5.60
CA HIS A 187 5.37 -4.86 4.24
C HIS A 187 6.25 -4.13 3.23
N ALA A 188 6.58 -2.87 3.48
CA ALA A 188 7.40 -2.06 2.58
C ALA A 188 8.77 -2.70 2.30
N TYR A 189 9.35 -3.42 3.26
CA TYR A 189 10.62 -4.13 3.08
C TYR A 189 10.54 -5.32 2.10
N GLY A 190 9.33 -5.83 1.80
CA GLY A 190 9.11 -6.84 0.77
C GLY A 190 9.15 -6.29 -0.67
N HIS A 191 9.15 -4.96 -0.82
CA HIS A 191 9.22 -4.30 -2.13
C HIS A 191 10.67 -4.02 -2.57
N GLN A 192 10.83 -3.79 -3.87
CA GLN A 192 12.10 -3.33 -4.44
C GLN A 192 12.55 -2.01 -3.81
N TRP A 193 13.87 -1.79 -3.72
CA TRP A 193 14.44 -0.60 -3.07
C TRP A 193 13.88 0.73 -3.63
N ALA A 194 13.82 0.87 -4.95
CA ALA A 194 13.23 2.04 -5.60
C ALA A 194 11.76 2.25 -5.17
N CYS A 195 10.98 1.17 -5.07
CA CYS A 195 9.62 1.21 -4.56
C CYS A 195 9.55 1.67 -3.10
N GLN A 196 10.50 1.24 -2.26
CA GLN A 196 10.59 1.73 -0.89
C GLN A 196 10.87 3.24 -0.84
N LEU A 197 11.69 3.78 -1.74
CA LEU A 197 11.98 5.23 -1.76
C LEU A 197 10.74 6.08 -2.05
N VAL A 198 9.80 5.56 -2.83
CA VAL A 198 8.59 6.27 -3.27
C VAL A 198 7.38 6.00 -2.38
N TYR A 199 7.18 4.76 -1.94
CA TYR A 199 5.96 4.31 -1.26
C TYR A 199 6.17 3.97 0.23
N HIS A 200 7.38 3.98 0.78
CA HIS A 200 7.55 3.75 2.21
C HIS A 200 7.06 4.99 3.00
N PRO A 201 6.11 4.87 3.95
CA PRO A 201 5.40 6.00 4.56
C PRO A 201 6.29 6.90 5.44
N ARG A 202 7.47 6.42 5.84
CA ARG A 202 8.51 7.25 6.48
C ARG A 202 9.31 8.13 5.51
N LYS A 203 9.20 7.87 4.20
CA LYS A 203 9.88 8.57 3.11
C LYS A 203 8.88 9.40 2.30
N CYS A 204 7.60 9.04 2.34
CA CYS A 204 6.50 9.80 1.74
C CYS A 204 6.04 10.96 2.64
N PRO A 205 6.00 12.20 2.13
CA PRO A 205 5.34 13.30 2.83
C PRO A 205 3.86 12.99 3.12
N GLY A 206 3.32 13.58 4.19
CA GLY A 206 1.91 13.46 4.58
C GLY A 206 1.60 12.34 5.57
N PHE A 207 2.29 11.19 5.51
CA PHE A 207 1.98 10.07 6.41
C PHE A 207 2.54 10.21 7.83
N GLY A 208 3.49 11.12 8.07
CA GLY A 208 4.11 11.33 9.38
C GLY A 208 4.50 10.02 10.07
N PHE A 209 3.96 9.77 11.27
CA PHE A 209 4.24 8.55 12.03
C PHE A 209 3.27 7.36 11.83
N SER A 210 2.36 7.41 10.86
CA SER A 210 1.52 6.24 10.50
C SER A 210 2.38 5.01 10.19
N ASP A 211 1.98 3.84 10.66
CA ASP A 211 2.64 2.58 10.32
C ASP A 211 1.86 1.76 9.28
N GLY A 212 0.55 1.93 9.17
CA GLY A 212 -0.28 1.18 8.21
C GLY A 212 -0.74 -0.17 8.74
N GLU A 213 -0.28 -0.56 9.94
CA GLU A 213 -0.55 -1.87 10.56
C GLU A 213 -1.91 -1.92 11.27
N ASN A 214 -2.88 -1.09 10.83
CA ASN A 214 -4.18 -0.95 11.48
C ASN A 214 -5.06 -2.19 11.20
N CYS A 215 -4.96 -2.78 10.02
CA CYS A 215 -5.71 -3.99 9.66
C CYS A 215 -5.19 -5.22 10.40
N GLU A 216 -3.88 -5.35 10.58
CA GLU A 216 -3.24 -6.44 11.30
C GLU A 216 -3.67 -6.48 12.77
N ARG A 217 -3.85 -5.30 13.38
CA ARG A 217 -4.44 -5.19 14.73
C ARG A 217 -5.89 -5.67 14.72
N LEU A 218 -6.69 -5.24 13.73
CA LEU A 218 -8.06 -5.69 13.58
C LEU A 218 -8.13 -7.21 13.43
N TRP A 219 -7.26 -7.82 12.62
CA TRP A 219 -7.19 -9.27 12.42
C TRP A 219 -6.84 -10.01 13.69
N SER A 220 -5.95 -9.46 14.52
CA SER A 220 -5.69 -10.01 15.84
C SER A 220 -6.94 -9.98 16.72
N GLU A 221 -7.66 -8.85 16.74
CA GLU A 221 -8.87 -8.63 17.55
C GLU A 221 -10.11 -9.42 17.09
N THR A 222 -10.12 -9.93 15.85
CA THR A 222 -11.21 -10.73 15.26
C THR A 222 -10.85 -12.20 15.03
N SER A 223 -9.60 -12.60 15.34
CA SER A 223 -9.08 -13.94 15.03
C SER A 223 -9.86 -15.08 15.69
N ASP A 224 -10.49 -14.83 16.83
CA ASP A 224 -11.32 -15.78 17.57
C ASP A 224 -12.63 -16.16 16.84
N LEU A 225 -13.09 -15.33 15.91
CA LEU A 225 -14.28 -15.60 15.10
C LEU A 225 -14.00 -16.59 13.95
N ILE A 226 -12.75 -16.67 13.48
CA ILE A 226 -12.35 -17.45 12.29
C ILE A 226 -12.85 -18.91 12.32
N PRO A 227 -12.75 -19.66 13.45
CA PRO A 227 -13.21 -21.04 13.48
C PRO A 227 -14.72 -21.18 13.35
N SER A 228 -15.49 -20.33 14.05
CA SER A 228 -16.95 -20.42 14.11
C SER A 228 -17.59 -19.94 12.82
N GLU A 229 -17.14 -18.79 12.30
CA GLU A 229 -17.73 -18.17 11.11
C GLU A 229 -17.66 -19.06 9.87
N ARG A 230 -16.69 -19.98 9.81
CA ARG A 230 -16.50 -20.90 8.70
C ARG A 230 -17.68 -21.83 8.48
N LEU A 231 -18.44 -22.11 9.54
CA LEU A 231 -19.58 -23.01 9.55
C LEU A 231 -20.92 -22.26 9.69
N MET A 232 -20.89 -20.92 9.75
CA MET A 232 -22.08 -20.09 9.88
C MET A 232 -22.72 -19.79 8.52
N GLY A 233 -24.05 -19.69 8.50
CA GLY A 233 -24.79 -19.17 7.35
C GLY A 233 -24.36 -17.72 7.04
N PRO A 234 -24.53 -17.25 5.80
CA PRO A 234 -23.98 -15.97 5.34
C PRO A 234 -24.40 -14.79 6.22
N HIS A 235 -25.68 -14.67 6.58
CA HIS A 235 -26.17 -13.53 7.33
C HIS A 235 -25.80 -13.59 8.81
N ARG A 236 -25.83 -14.76 9.44
CA ARG A 236 -25.32 -14.95 10.81
C ARG A 236 -23.84 -14.63 10.89
N ARG A 237 -23.06 -15.05 9.89
CA ARG A 237 -21.63 -14.76 9.80
C ARG A 237 -21.39 -13.25 9.74
N GLU A 238 -22.03 -12.56 8.81
CA GLU A 238 -21.90 -11.11 8.66
C GLU A 238 -22.33 -10.39 9.94
N TYR A 239 -23.46 -10.78 10.54
CA TYR A 239 -23.91 -10.25 11.82
C TYR A 239 -22.90 -10.43 12.96
N ALA A 240 -22.30 -11.62 13.09
CA ALA A 240 -21.31 -11.88 14.14
C ALA A 240 -20.04 -11.04 13.98
N ILE A 241 -19.55 -10.91 12.74
CA ILE A 241 -18.41 -10.05 12.41
C ILE A 241 -18.78 -8.59 12.72
N GLU A 242 -19.93 -8.11 12.26
CA GLU A 242 -20.37 -6.73 12.49
C GLU A 242 -20.59 -6.41 13.97
N ALA A 243 -21.13 -7.32 14.76
CA ALA A 243 -21.26 -7.15 16.20
C ALA A 243 -19.89 -6.93 16.84
N ARG A 244 -18.88 -7.71 16.43
CA ARG A 244 -17.50 -7.52 16.89
C ARG A 244 -16.91 -6.20 16.41
N LEU A 245 -17.08 -5.85 15.13
CA LEU A 245 -16.59 -4.58 14.59
C LEU A 245 -17.22 -3.36 15.26
N THR A 246 -18.52 -3.41 15.54
CA THR A 246 -19.27 -2.37 16.27
C THR A 246 -18.69 -2.20 17.68
N HIS A 247 -18.46 -3.30 18.38
CA HIS A 247 -17.83 -3.27 19.70
C HIS A 247 -16.41 -2.68 19.65
N LEU A 248 -15.56 -3.14 18.73
CA LEU A 248 -14.20 -2.62 18.56
C LEU A 248 -14.20 -1.13 18.19
N ALA A 249 -15.08 -0.70 17.29
CA ALA A 249 -15.22 0.70 16.93
C ALA A 249 -15.60 1.57 18.13
N LEU A 250 -16.52 1.09 18.98
CA LEU A 250 -16.88 1.78 20.23
C LEU A 250 -15.69 1.84 21.20
N GLN A 251 -15.00 0.73 21.44
CA GLN A 251 -13.84 0.67 22.33
C GLN A 251 -12.73 1.62 21.87
N HIS A 252 -12.36 1.60 20.58
CA HIS A 252 -11.32 2.47 20.02
C HIS A 252 -11.73 3.96 20.07
N ARG A 253 -13.01 4.28 19.89
CA ARG A 253 -13.54 5.66 20.04
C ARG A 253 -13.49 6.14 21.49
N LEU A 254 -13.90 5.31 22.45
CA LEU A 254 -13.83 5.64 23.89
C LEU A 254 -12.38 5.79 24.36
N GLY A 255 -11.46 4.98 23.83
CA GLY A 255 -10.03 5.03 24.14
C GLY A 255 -9.23 6.11 23.41
N LEU A 256 -9.87 6.94 22.57
CA LEU A 256 -9.18 7.84 21.64
C LEU A 256 -8.32 8.88 22.37
N GLY A 257 -8.77 9.44 23.49
CA GLY A 257 -7.98 10.40 24.28
C GLY A 257 -6.67 9.80 24.79
N THR A 258 -6.72 8.58 25.31
CA THR A 258 -5.54 7.83 25.76
C THR A 258 -4.62 7.50 24.57
N TRP A 259 -5.20 7.11 23.43
CA TRP A 259 -4.43 6.86 22.22
C TRP A 259 -3.70 8.13 21.73
N LEU A 260 -4.40 9.26 21.64
CA LEU A 260 -3.84 10.55 21.20
C LEU A 260 -2.70 10.99 22.12
N THR A 261 -2.90 10.87 23.44
CA THR A 261 -1.88 11.21 24.44
C THR A 261 -0.62 10.36 24.24
N ARG A 262 -0.76 9.04 24.01
CA ARG A 262 0.37 8.15 23.72
C ARG A 262 1.08 8.53 22.42
N GLN A 263 0.32 8.82 21.35
CA GLN A 263 0.92 9.23 20.08
C GLN A 263 1.67 10.55 20.23
N LEU A 264 1.10 11.55 20.92
CA LEU A 264 1.75 12.84 21.14
C LEU A 264 3.08 12.68 21.86
N ARG A 265 3.13 11.91 22.96
CA ARG A 265 4.39 11.62 23.67
C ARG A 265 5.41 10.93 22.76
N LYS A 266 4.98 9.94 21.98
CA LYS A 266 5.85 9.23 21.03
C LYS A 266 6.42 10.18 19.98
N VAL A 267 5.61 11.08 19.43
CA VAL A 267 6.07 12.08 18.45
C VAL A 267 7.05 13.07 19.09
N GLN A 268 6.75 13.57 20.30
CA GLN A 268 7.63 14.49 21.03
C GLN A 268 9.00 13.87 21.32
N GLN A 269 9.03 12.64 21.85
CA GLN A 269 10.27 11.91 22.12
C GLN A 269 11.08 11.71 20.84
N ARG A 270 10.42 11.28 19.75
CA ARG A 270 11.10 11.10 18.46
C ARG A 270 11.63 12.41 17.91
N ARG A 271 10.88 13.52 18.03
CA ARG A 271 11.28 14.87 17.60
C ARG A 271 12.42 15.43 18.43
N ALA A 272 12.58 15.06 19.69
CA ALA A 272 13.76 15.43 20.47
C ALA A 272 15.01 14.72 19.94
N VAL A 273 15.00 13.39 19.85
CA VAL A 273 16.13 12.56 19.39
C VAL A 273 16.62 12.99 18.01
N ALA A 274 15.68 13.10 17.11
CA ALA A 274 15.77 13.78 15.84
C ALA A 274 16.57 15.08 15.77
N ILE A 275 16.15 16.10 16.52
CA ILE A 275 16.76 17.43 16.50
C ILE A 275 18.19 17.30 17.00
N THR A 276 18.41 16.51 18.05
CA THR A 276 19.76 16.22 18.55
C THR A 276 20.63 15.56 17.48
N ASN A 277 20.13 14.55 16.77
CA ASN A 277 20.89 13.87 15.71
C ASN A 277 21.24 14.81 14.55
N LEU A 278 20.33 15.72 14.18
CA LEU A 278 20.56 16.70 13.13
C LEU A 278 21.56 17.78 13.56
N ALA A 279 21.46 18.25 14.81
CA ALA A 279 22.39 19.23 15.37
C ALA A 279 23.83 18.71 15.50
N GLN A 280 24.02 17.38 15.56
CA GLN A 280 25.33 16.73 15.55
C GLN A 280 25.97 16.66 14.15
N GLN A 281 25.23 16.98 13.08
CA GLN A 281 25.77 16.98 11.73
C GLN A 281 26.42 18.33 11.42
N ASP A 282 27.63 18.31 10.87
CA ASP A 282 28.33 19.51 10.40
C ASP A 282 27.87 19.95 8.99
N VAL A 283 26.60 19.68 8.67
CA VAL A 283 26.03 19.87 7.34
C VAL A 283 24.68 20.56 7.48
N SER A 284 24.44 21.59 6.66
CA SER A 284 23.18 22.33 6.68
C SER A 284 21.98 21.43 6.35
N HIS A 285 20.82 21.70 6.94
CA HIS A 285 19.60 20.95 6.65
C HIS A 285 19.20 21.03 5.17
N ASP A 286 19.49 22.15 4.49
CA ASP A 286 19.18 22.30 3.06
C ASP A 286 20.06 21.42 2.20
N THR A 287 21.36 21.32 2.52
CA THR A 287 22.27 20.37 1.87
C THR A 287 21.78 18.92 2.05
N LEU A 288 21.34 18.56 3.25
CA LEU A 288 20.78 17.23 3.50
C LEU A 288 19.52 16.97 2.66
N ARG A 289 18.62 17.95 2.52
CA ARG A 289 17.44 17.83 1.66
C ARG A 289 17.81 17.68 0.19
N THR A 290 18.83 18.38 -0.29
CA THR A 290 19.34 18.22 -1.66
C THR A 290 19.88 16.82 -1.86
N TRP A 291 20.76 16.33 -0.98
CA TRP A 291 21.29 14.96 -1.05
C TRP A 291 20.19 13.90 -1.03
N TRP A 292 19.11 14.12 -0.28
CA TRP A 292 17.96 13.23 -0.33
C TRP A 292 17.32 13.15 -1.71
N LYS A 293 17.07 14.31 -2.33
CA LYS A 293 16.45 14.39 -3.65
C LYS A 293 17.35 13.73 -4.69
N ASP A 294 18.64 14.04 -4.67
CA ASP A 294 19.63 13.44 -5.56
C ASP A 294 19.68 11.91 -5.40
N GLN A 295 19.59 11.42 -4.16
CA GLN A 295 19.51 9.99 -3.89
C GLN A 295 18.21 9.37 -4.44
N GLN A 296 17.06 9.99 -4.21
CA GLN A 296 15.79 9.50 -4.73
C GLN A 296 15.80 9.45 -6.27
N GLU A 297 16.28 10.50 -6.93
CA GLU A 297 16.35 10.57 -8.39
C GLU A 297 17.30 9.52 -8.98
N SER A 298 18.49 9.38 -8.40
CA SER A 298 19.50 8.42 -8.87
C SER A 298 19.11 6.96 -8.64
N GLN A 299 18.38 6.66 -7.55
CA GLN A 299 18.04 5.28 -7.16
C GLN A 299 16.63 4.85 -7.59
N CYS A 300 15.78 5.79 -8.03
CA CYS A 300 14.48 5.48 -8.66
C CYS A 300 14.57 5.39 -10.19
N SER A 301 15.59 5.96 -10.83
CA SER A 301 15.86 5.79 -12.26
C SER A 301 16.82 4.63 -12.48
N LEU A 302 16.45 3.63 -13.29
CA LEU A 302 17.34 2.50 -13.61
C LEU A 302 18.43 2.86 -14.62
N ARG A 303 18.36 4.07 -15.19
CA ARG A 303 19.39 4.61 -16.08
C ARG A 303 20.76 4.82 -15.42
N SER A 304 20.87 4.71 -14.10
CA SER A 304 22.14 4.78 -13.35
C SER A 304 22.90 3.45 -13.26
N CYS A 305 22.32 2.32 -13.70
CA CYS A 305 23.08 1.09 -13.95
C CYS A 305 23.54 1.01 -15.41
N THR A 306 24.44 1.92 -15.83
CA THR A 306 25.33 1.57 -16.94
C THR A 306 26.11 0.31 -16.54
N PRO A 307 26.11 -0.76 -17.35
CA PRO A 307 27.03 -1.86 -17.10
C PRO A 307 28.43 -1.26 -17.05
N LEU A 308 29.18 -1.56 -15.99
CA LEU A 308 30.59 -1.18 -15.91
C LEU A 308 31.29 -1.61 -17.21
N PRO A 309 32.15 -0.76 -17.80
CA PRO A 309 32.83 -1.10 -19.04
C PRO A 309 33.53 -2.46 -18.88
N GLN A 310 33.29 -3.35 -19.85
CA GLN A 310 33.83 -4.70 -19.82
C GLN A 310 35.36 -4.64 -19.70
N CYS A 311 35.90 -5.30 -18.67
CA CYS A 311 37.34 -5.48 -18.54
C CYS A 311 37.87 -6.25 -19.76
N PRO A 312 38.83 -5.71 -20.55
CA PRO A 312 39.31 -6.33 -21.78
C PRO A 312 39.97 -7.71 -21.59
N ARG A 313 40.21 -8.13 -20.34
CA ARG A 313 40.93 -9.37 -20.01
C ARG A 313 40.05 -10.57 -19.67
N CYS A 314 38.73 -10.40 -19.45
CA CYS A 314 37.87 -11.50 -19.03
C CYS A 314 36.72 -11.71 -20.03
N ARG A 315 36.94 -12.54 -21.05
CA ARG A 315 35.83 -13.10 -21.87
C ARG A 315 35.12 -14.19 -21.08
N ILE A 316 34.24 -13.82 -20.15
CA ILE A 316 33.23 -14.75 -19.62
C ILE A 316 31.89 -14.04 -19.64
N SER A 317 31.01 -14.50 -20.53
CA SER A 317 29.59 -14.17 -20.52
C SER A 317 28.89 -15.05 -19.50
N SER A 318 28.63 -14.54 -18.30
CA SER A 318 27.60 -15.10 -17.43
C SER A 318 26.87 -13.98 -16.72
N CYS A 319 25.71 -13.62 -17.27
CA CYS A 319 24.68 -12.95 -16.49
C CYS A 319 24.08 -14.00 -15.55
N SER A 320 24.64 -14.15 -14.35
CA SER A 320 24.01 -14.90 -13.26
C SER A 320 23.83 -14.00 -12.06
N LYS A 321 22.59 -13.52 -11.92
CA LYS A 321 22.00 -13.06 -10.66
C LYS A 321 22.11 -14.19 -9.64
N GLN A 322 23.08 -14.14 -8.74
CA GLN A 322 23.04 -14.80 -7.42
C GLN A 322 24.31 -14.44 -6.64
N GLY A 323 24.13 -13.90 -5.44
CA GLY A 323 25.18 -13.81 -4.43
C GLY A 323 25.99 -12.51 -4.43
N LEU A 324 25.52 -11.53 -3.66
CA LEU A 324 26.42 -10.55 -3.03
C LEU A 324 26.11 -10.46 -1.52
N THR A 325 26.34 -11.57 -0.84
CA THR A 325 26.98 -11.54 0.49
C THR A 325 28.48 -11.64 0.25
N GLY A 326 29.14 -10.50 0.07
CA GLY A 326 30.57 -10.46 -0.26
C GLY A 326 31.17 -9.13 0.14
N SER A 327 31.94 -9.15 1.23
CA SER A 327 32.73 -8.04 1.76
C SER A 327 33.57 -7.36 0.67
N LEU A 328 33.24 -6.11 0.35
CA LEU A 328 34.11 -5.23 -0.43
C LEU A 328 35.05 -4.50 0.54
N THR A 329 36.24 -5.06 0.73
CA THR A 329 37.41 -4.33 1.20
C THR A 329 37.84 -3.34 0.12
N MET A 330 37.42 -2.08 0.25
CA MET A 330 38.15 -0.93 -0.28
C MET A 330 38.91 -0.26 0.86
N GLN A 331 40.22 -0.13 0.71
CA GLN A 331 41.07 0.55 1.68
C GLN A 331 40.82 2.06 1.65
N HIS A 332 40.46 2.55 2.85
CA HIS A 332 40.80 3.81 3.52
C HIS A 332 40.76 5.11 2.68
N SER A 333 39.87 6.08 2.93
CA SER A 333 39.45 6.62 4.24
C SER A 333 38.03 7.22 4.32
N ASP A 334 37.28 7.35 3.21
CA ASP A 334 36.03 8.14 3.21
C ASP A 334 34.71 7.34 3.17
N SER A 335 34.74 6.05 2.82
CA SER A 335 33.52 5.25 2.62
C SER A 335 32.83 4.84 3.92
N ARG A 336 33.58 4.69 5.03
CA ARG A 336 33.01 4.32 6.33
C ARG A 336 32.30 5.50 6.98
N THR A 337 32.79 6.71 6.78
CA THR A 337 32.15 7.95 7.23
C THR A 337 30.88 8.20 6.42
N TRP A 338 30.93 8.03 5.10
CA TRP A 338 29.76 8.16 4.23
C TRP A 338 28.67 7.12 4.54
N SER A 339 29.01 5.84 4.66
CA SER A 339 28.05 4.77 4.99
C SER A 339 27.48 4.88 6.42
N ARG A 340 28.29 5.24 7.42
CA ARG A 340 27.81 5.48 8.79
C ARG A 340 26.95 6.73 8.89
N ASN A 341 27.32 7.81 8.21
CA ASN A 341 26.51 9.04 8.15
C ASN A 341 25.20 8.78 7.41
N MET A 342 25.19 7.95 6.36
CA MET A 342 23.99 7.62 5.59
C MET A 342 23.03 6.69 6.36
N HIS A 343 23.54 5.71 7.12
CA HIS A 343 22.71 4.89 8.02
C HIS A 343 22.18 5.69 9.22
N ALA A 344 23.00 6.55 9.81
CA ALA A 344 22.58 7.48 10.86
C ALA A 344 21.55 8.49 10.34
N TRP A 345 21.70 8.96 9.10
CA TRP A 345 20.82 9.92 8.47
C TRP A 345 19.49 9.32 8.00
N CYS A 346 19.48 8.12 7.42
CA CYS A 346 18.24 7.39 7.09
C CYS A 346 17.42 7.07 8.37
N SER A 347 18.11 6.91 9.50
CA SER A 347 17.52 6.78 10.83
C SER A 347 17.07 8.12 11.43
N SER A 348 17.70 9.23 11.02
CA SER A 348 17.49 10.62 11.49
C SER A 348 16.68 11.48 10.51
N TRP A 349 16.14 10.89 9.43
CA TRP A 349 15.19 11.50 8.49
C TRP A 349 13.74 11.48 8.99
N LYS A 350 13.47 10.58 9.95
CA LYS A 350 12.25 10.47 10.77
C LYS A 350 11.65 11.80 11.32
N PRO A 351 12.39 12.92 11.46
CA PRO A 351 11.89 14.17 12.02
C PRO A 351 11.96 15.41 11.14
N LEU A 352 12.65 15.38 9.99
CA LEU A 352 12.65 16.49 9.03
C LEU A 352 11.28 16.68 8.36
N GLN A 353 10.36 15.71 8.51
CA GLN A 353 8.96 15.80 8.07
C GLN A 353 8.00 16.31 9.16
N LEU A 354 8.49 16.61 10.37
CA LEU A 354 7.69 17.09 11.51
C LEU A 354 8.09 18.50 11.98
N ILE A 355 9.03 19.10 11.27
CA ILE A 355 9.38 20.53 11.29
C ILE A 355 9.02 21.04 9.91
#